data_AF-A0A932CHS7-F1
#
_entry.id   AF-A0A932CHS7-F1
#
_cell.length_a   1.000
_cell.length_b   1.000
_cell.length_c   1.000
_cell.angle_alpha   90.00
_cell.angle_beta   90.00
_cell.angle_gamma   90.00
#
_symmetry.space_group_name_H-M   'P 1'
#
loop_
_entity.id
_entity.type
_entity.pdbx_description
1 polymer ?
#
loop_
_entity_poly.entity_id
_entity_poly.type
_entity_poly.pdbx_seq_one_letter_code
_entity_poly.pdbx_strand_id
1 'polypeptide(L)' 'MVQAEKFGIYLNPKEGKVVRITSPYWFPEKPDWVFLTPEVNATLVAIRELAQEKRLVKDASSIQWGSIPVRD' A
#
# COMPACT_ATOMS: atom_id res chain seq x y z
N MET A 1 4.89 3.83 22.64
CA MET A 1 5.01 4.65 21.42
C MET A 1 5.03 3.70 20.23
N VAL A 2 3.87 3.29 19.70
CA VAL A 2 3.77 2.15 18.74
C VAL A 2 2.65 2.40 17.73
N GLN A 3 2.61 3.58 17.10
CA GLN A 3 1.57 3.87 16.09
C GLN A 3 2.15 4.28 14.73
N ALA A 4 3.42 4.71 14.67
CA ALA A 4 4.11 5.01 13.41
C ALA A 4 4.46 3.75 12.59
N GLU A 5 4.54 2.57 13.22
CA GLU A 5 4.94 1.32 12.55
C GLU A 5 3.93 0.83 11.50
N LYS A 6 2.71 1.37 11.48
CA LYS A 6 1.67 1.01 10.51
C LYS A 6 1.34 2.11 9.50
N PHE A 7 2.01 3.26 9.56
CA PHE A 7 1.86 4.29 8.54
C PHE A 7 2.78 3.99 7.37
N GLY A 8 2.27 4.22 6.16
CA GLY A 8 2.98 3.88 4.95
C GLY A 8 2.06 3.52 3.80
N ILE A 9 2.64 2.89 2.79
CA ILE A 9 1.94 2.41 1.61
C ILE A 9 1.66 0.91 1.76
N TYR A 10 0.43 0.53 1.48
CA TYR A 10 0.00 -0.85 1.40
C TYR A 10 -0.42 -1.19 -0.02
N LEU A 11 -0.09 -2.40 -0.45
CA LEU A 11 -0.41 -2.95 -1.76
C LEU A 11 -1.39 -4.11 -1.60
N ASN A 12 -2.47 -4.10 -2.36
CA ASN A 12 -3.29 -5.27 -2.61
C ASN A 12 -2.82 -5.93 -3.92
N PRO A 13 -2.08 -7.05 -3.85
CA PRO A 13 -1.52 -7.70 -5.02
C PRO A 13 -2.58 -8.40 -5.90
N LYS A 14 -3.77 -8.69 -5.35
CA LYS A 14 -4.87 -9.31 -6.12
C LYS A 14 -5.52 -8.29 -7.04
N GLU A 15 -5.70 -7.06 -6.56
CA GLU A 15 -6.35 -5.98 -7.32
C GLU A 15 -5.37 -5.04 -8.04
N GLY A 16 -4.07 -5.09 -7.69
CA GLY A 16 -3.09 -4.12 -8.19
C GLY A 16 -3.33 -2.70 -7.66
N LYS A 17 -3.91 -2.58 -6.45
CA LYS A 17 -4.23 -1.29 -5.85
C LYS A 17 -3.30 -0.96 -4.70
N VAL A 18 -2.92 0.31 -4.59
CA VAL A 18 -2.14 0.80 -3.45
C VAL A 18 -2.88 1.88 -2.70
N VAL A 19 -2.75 1.89 -1.38
CA VAL A 19 -3.36 2.90 -0.50
C VAL A 19 -2.30 3.49 0.41
N ARG A 20 -2.45 4.78 0.71
CA ARG A 20 -1.58 5.52 1.61
C ARG A 20 -2.25 5.67 2.96
N ILE A 21 -1.62 5.16 4.00
CA ILE A 21 -2.10 5.24 5.37
C ILE A 21 -1.28 6.26 6.13
N THR A 22 -1.88 7.42 6.38
CA THR A 22 -1.31 8.52 7.18
C THR A 22 -2.14 8.81 8.43
N SER A 23 -3.14 7.97 8.72
CA SER A 23 -4.08 8.19 9.80
C SER A 23 -4.46 6.87 10.47
N PRO A 24 -4.69 6.85 11.80
CA PRO A 24 -4.92 5.63 12.55
C PRO A 24 -6.35 5.09 12.47
N TYR A 25 -7.24 5.76 11.71
CA TYR A 25 -8.67 5.45 11.66
C TYR A 25 -8.99 4.18 10.84
N TRP A 26 -8.09 3.79 9.94
CA TRP A 26 -8.25 2.59 9.14
C TRP A 26 -6.88 2.01 8.77
N PHE A 27 -6.71 0.71 9.00
CA PHE A 27 -5.50 -0.01 8.61
C PHE A 27 -5.89 -1.18 7.69
N PRO A 28 -5.19 -1.35 6.56
CA PRO A 28 -5.38 -2.50 5.69
C PRO A 28 -4.94 -3.79 6.41
N GLU A 29 -5.78 -4.82 6.35
CA GLU A 29 -5.50 -6.10 7.01
C GLU A 29 -4.97 -7.16 6.03
N LYS A 30 -4.15 -8.07 6.57
CA LYS A 30 -3.71 -9.28 5.85
C LYS A 30 -4.89 -10.26 5.76
N PRO A 31 -4.97 -11.12 4.74
CA PRO A 31 -3.95 -11.37 3.71
C PRO A 31 -4.06 -10.50 2.46
N ASP A 32 -5.12 -9.70 2.34
CA ASP A 32 -5.41 -8.95 1.11
C ASP A 32 -4.48 -7.77 0.90
N TRP A 33 -4.03 -7.13 1.99
CA TRP A 33 -3.12 -5.99 1.93
C TRP A 33 -1.75 -6.30 2.53
N VAL A 34 -0.71 -5.93 1.80
CA VAL A 34 0.69 -6.13 2.16
C VAL A 34 1.35 -4.77 2.37
N PHE A 35 1.99 -4.59 3.52
CA PHE A 35 2.78 -3.40 3.79
C PHE A 35 3.99 -3.34 2.85
N LEU A 36 4.13 -2.24 2.11
CA LEU A 36 5.15 -2.08 1.09
C LEU A 36 6.33 -1.23 1.59
N THR A 37 6.04 -0.06 2.17
CA THR A 37 7.04 0.89 2.65
C THR A 37 6.45 1.84 3.70
N PRO A 38 7.22 2.28 4.71
CA PRO A 38 6.82 3.34 5.64
C PRO A 38 6.84 4.73 5.00
N GLU A 39 7.44 4.89 3.81
CA GLU A 39 7.52 6.17 3.11
C GLU A 39 6.17 6.52 2.50
N VAL A 40 5.35 7.27 3.25
CA VAL A 40 4.01 7.69 2.84
C VAL A 40 4.01 8.53 1.55
N ASN A 41 5.10 9.26 1.25
CA ASN A 41 5.20 10.08 0.06
C ASN A 41 5.87 9.37 -1.13
N ALA A 42 6.03 8.05 -1.06
CA ALA A 42 6.59 7.26 -2.16
C ALA A 42 5.80 7.51 -3.45
N THR A 43 6.53 7.72 -4.55
CA THR A 43 5.93 7.93 -5.87
C THR A 43 5.38 6.61 -6.41
N LEU A 44 4.43 6.67 -7.34
CA LEU A 44 3.88 5.47 -7.94
C LEU A 44 4.95 4.64 -8.68
N VAL A 45 5.97 5.30 -9.26
CA VAL A 45 7.11 4.63 -9.89
C VAL A 45 7.90 3.81 -8.85
N ALA A 46 8.30 4.43 -7.74
CA ALA A 46 9.02 3.74 -6.67
C ALA A 46 8.21 2.59 -6.05
N ILE A 47 6.90 2.80 -5.89
CA ILE A 47 5.96 1.76 -5.41
C ILE A 47 5.96 0.55 -6.35
N ARG A 48 5.94 0.77 -7.66
CA ARG A 48 5.96 -0.30 -8.67
C ARG A 48 7.28 -1.06 -8.64
N GLU A 49 8.40 -0.35 -8.56
CA GLU A 49 9.72 -0.96 -8.42
C GLU A 49 9.81 -1.83 -7.17
N LEU A 50 9.38 -1.32 -6.01
CA LEU A 50 9.35 -2.07 -4.75
C LEU A 50 8.43 -3.30 -4.81
N ALA A 51 7.26 -3.17 -5.44
CA ALA A 51 6.33 -4.28 -5.60
C ALA A 51 6.90 -5.40 -6.50
N GLN A 52 7.61 -5.02 -7.55
CA GLN A 52 8.31 -5.93 -8.46
C GLN A 52 9.50 -6.61 -7.75
N GLU A 53 10.33 -5.84 -7.04
CA GLU A 53 11.49 -6.34 -6.29
C GLU A 53 11.07 -7.38 -5.25
N LYS A 54 9.99 -7.10 -4.51
CA LYS A 54 9.40 -8.00 -3.53
C LYS A 54 8.57 -9.14 -4.16
N ARG A 55 8.43 -9.17 -5.49
CA ARG A 55 7.64 -10.15 -6.26
C ARG A 55 6.19 -10.28 -5.75
N LEU A 56 5.60 -9.16 -5.31
CA LEU A 56 4.25 -9.14 -4.75
C LEU A 56 3.18 -9.20 -5.84
N VAL A 57 3.49 -8.73 -7.05
CA VAL A 57 2.58 -8.72 -8.20
C VAL A 57 3.25 -9.33 -9.42
N LYS A 58 2.43 -9.83 -10.36
CA LYS A 58 2.90 -10.33 -11.66
C LYS A 58 3.24 -9.20 -12.63
N ASP A 59 2.44 -8.13 -12.58
CA ASP A 59 2.63 -6.94 -13.41
C ASP A 59 2.59 -5.70 -12.50
N ALA A 60 3.74 -5.06 -12.30
CA ALA A 60 3.81 -3.84 -11.51
C ALA A 60 3.27 -2.63 -12.29
N SER A 61 3.25 -2.67 -13.62
CA SER A 61 2.81 -1.54 -14.45
C SER A 61 1.32 -1.24 -14.27
N SER A 62 0.52 -2.27 -13.97
CA SER A 62 -0.91 -2.17 -13.68
C SER A 62 -1.23 -1.61 -12.30
N ILE A 63 -0.23 -1.36 -11.42
CA ILE A 63 -0.50 -0.82 -10.08
C ILE A 63 -1.06 0.60 -10.18
N GLN A 64 -2.15 0.86 -9.46
CA GLN A 64 -2.83 2.15 -9.40
C GLN A 64 -3.19 2.54 -7.97
N TRP A 65 -3.41 3.84 -7.73
CA TRP A 65 -3.92 4.31 -6.45
C TRP A 65 -5.37 3.87 -6.25
N GLY A 66 -5.62 3.20 -5.13
CA GLY A 66 -6.96 2.89 -4.66
C GLY A 66 -7.53 3.99 -3.77
N SER A 67 -8.84 3.96 -3.57
CA SER A 67 -9.52 4.81 -2.61
C SER A 67 -9.72 4.06 -1.29
N ILE A 68 -9.48 4.75 -0.18
CA ILE A 68 -9.84 4.25 1.14
C ILE A 68 -11.36 4.44 1.29
N PRO A 69 -12.12 3.42 1.73
CA PRO A 69 -13.55 3.57 1.98
C PRO A 69 -13.76 4.65 3.04
N VAL A 70 -14.41 5.74 2.66
CA VAL A 70 -14.89 6.76 3.60
C VAL A 70 -16.06 6.12 4.36
N ARG A 71 -15.91 5.94 5.67
CA ARG A 71 -17.05 5.67 6.54
C ARG A 71 -17.81 6.99 6.70
N ASP A 72 -19.03 7.04 6.18
CA ASP A 72 -20.03 8.05 6.54
C ASP A 72 -20.46 7.84 8.00
#